data_AF-A0A7K9JV68-F1
#
_entry.id   AF-A0A7K9JV68-F1
#
_cell.length_a   1.000
_cell.length_b   1.000
_cell.length_c   1.000
_cell.angle_alpha   90.00
_cell.angle_beta   90.00
_cell.angle_gamma   90.00
#
_symmetry.space_group_name_H-M   'P 1'
#
loop_
_entity.id
_entity.type
_entity.pdbx_description
1 polymer ?
#
loop_
_entity_poly.entity_id
_entity_poly.type
_entity_poly.pdbx_seq_one_letter_code
_entity_poly.pdbx_strand_id
1 'polypeptide(L)'
;LGFPYTKTCRLTNASPVPLTFKLRMSDDGTQPAVSSFDQIRKDSDPSWRKGIHFYVEPREFTMNPSQGTILPQGHQDIEVTLCSNTVMEFSRKMLVDLEGIGKGMSALPIMARCLVPELQVCPQILLYDECHLKVPYERKFLIVNNSNLPGCYGLIPQKRKENSPVFYSSPKPCGIVKPHSTAEIPVIIEVQTLGEHRTEVL
;
A
#
# COMPACT_ATOMS: atom_id res chain seq x y z
N LEU A 1 -2.17 -1.43 -3.38
CA LEU A 1 -1.95 -1.31 -1.92
C LEU A 1 -2.05 0.14 -1.52
N GLY A 2 -2.58 0.38 -0.33
CA GLY A 2 -2.80 1.70 0.23
C GLY A 2 -1.82 2.03 1.36
N PHE A 3 -1.97 3.27 1.82
CA PHE A 3 -1.24 3.81 2.96
C PHE A 3 -2.15 3.78 4.19
N PRO A 4 -1.65 3.33 5.36
CA PRO A 4 -2.44 3.35 6.58
C PRO A 4 -2.92 4.76 6.90
N TYR A 5 -4.22 4.88 7.21
CA TYR A 5 -4.84 6.16 7.57
C TYR A 5 -5.68 5.99 8.83
N THR A 6 -5.44 6.84 9.82
CA THR A 6 -6.02 6.72 11.16
C THR A 6 -6.98 7.86 11.45
N LYS A 7 -8.13 7.54 12.04
CA LYS A 7 -9.04 8.49 12.68
C LYS A 7 -9.35 8.06 14.10
N THR A 8 -9.60 9.03 14.96
CA THR A 8 -9.97 8.78 16.35
C THR A 8 -11.48 8.90 16.54
N CYS A 9 -12.05 7.99 17.32
CA CYS A 9 -13.40 8.07 17.85
C CYS A 9 -13.38 7.85 19.37
N ARG A 10 -14.47 8.16 20.06
CA ARG A 10 -14.54 8.08 21.52
C ARG A 10 -15.64 7.14 21.97
N LEU A 11 -15.30 6.21 22.86
CA LEU A 11 -16.25 5.42 23.62
C LEU A 11 -16.46 6.06 24.99
N THR A 12 -17.72 6.21 25.41
CA THR A 12 -18.07 6.80 26.71
C THR A 12 -18.87 5.80 27.53
N ASN A 13 -18.45 5.55 28.75
CA ASN A 13 -19.21 4.75 29.71
C ASN A 13 -20.11 5.68 30.54
N ALA A 14 -21.39 5.76 30.17
CA ALA A 14 -22.39 6.52 30.92
C ALA A 14 -22.99 5.75 32.11
N SER A 15 -22.58 4.50 32.34
CA SER A 15 -23.13 3.66 33.41
C SER A 15 -22.46 3.94 34.77
N PRO A 16 -23.08 3.53 35.89
CA PRO A 16 -22.49 3.67 37.22
C PRO A 16 -21.47 2.56 37.56
N VAL A 17 -21.22 1.62 36.65
CA VAL A 17 -20.30 0.49 36.84
C VAL A 17 -19.20 0.48 35.78
N PRO A 18 -18.02 -0.10 36.05
CA PRO A 18 -17.00 -0.27 35.03
C PRO A 18 -17.50 -1.18 33.89
N LEU A 19 -17.15 -0.85 32.64
CA LEU A 19 -17.48 -1.66 31.46
C LEU A 19 -16.22 -2.12 30.75
N THR A 20 -16.04 -3.43 30.63
CA THR A 20 -14.97 -4.02 29.81
C THR A 20 -15.48 -4.23 28.39
N PHE A 21 -14.83 -3.59 27.42
CA PHE A 21 -15.21 -3.64 26.01
C PHE A 21 -14.22 -4.45 25.18
N LYS A 22 -14.71 -4.99 24.07
CA LYS A 22 -13.93 -5.54 22.97
C LYS A 22 -14.49 -5.06 21.63
N LEU A 23 -13.62 -4.63 20.73
CA LEU A 23 -13.97 -4.08 19.44
C LEU A 23 -13.76 -5.10 18.32
N ARG A 24 -14.70 -5.11 17.37
CA ARG A 24 -14.62 -5.90 16.15
C ARG A 24 -15.12 -5.08 14.97
N MET A 25 -14.54 -5.27 13.80
CA MET A 25 -15.10 -4.74 12.55
C MET A 25 -16.03 -5.78 11.95
N SER A 26 -17.21 -5.35 11.46
CA SER A 26 -18.08 -6.23 10.66
C SER A 26 -17.44 -6.51 9.31
N ASP A 27 -17.61 -7.72 8.76
CA ASP A 27 -17.23 -8.08 7.38
C ASP A 27 -15.81 -7.62 6.98
N ASP A 28 -14.88 -7.72 7.93
CA ASP A 28 -13.46 -7.45 7.74
C ASP A 28 -12.73 -8.79 7.70
N GLY A 29 -11.75 -8.89 6.81
CA GLY A 29 -11.05 -10.14 6.55
C GLY A 29 -10.22 -10.62 7.74
N THR A 30 -9.45 -11.68 7.52
CA THR A 30 -8.63 -12.32 8.58
C THR A 30 -7.14 -12.25 8.30
N GLN A 31 -6.74 -12.21 7.03
CA GLN A 31 -5.35 -12.13 6.64
C GLN A 31 -4.82 -10.70 6.91
N PRO A 32 -3.62 -10.49 7.48
CA PRO A 32 -3.14 -9.13 7.71
C PRO A 32 -3.09 -8.30 6.42
N ALA A 33 -3.58 -7.06 6.50
CA ALA A 33 -3.40 -6.07 5.45
C ALA A 33 -1.91 -5.84 5.16
N VAL A 34 -1.60 -5.60 3.89
CA VAL A 34 -0.24 -5.28 3.43
C VAL A 34 -0.21 -3.81 3.00
N SER A 35 0.65 -3.00 3.63
CA SER A 35 0.77 -1.59 3.27
C SER A 35 1.74 -1.37 2.11
N SER A 36 1.65 -0.21 1.46
CA SER A 36 2.67 0.21 0.49
C SER A 36 4.08 0.24 1.07
N PHE A 37 4.24 0.50 2.38
CA PHE A 37 5.54 0.45 3.06
C PHE A 37 6.10 -0.98 3.15
N ASP A 38 5.22 -1.97 3.32
CA ASP A 38 5.63 -3.39 3.35
C ASP A 38 6.04 -3.86 1.94
N GLN A 39 5.33 -3.39 0.91
CA GLN A 39 5.59 -3.75 -0.48
C GLN A 39 6.98 -3.28 -0.94
N ILE A 40 7.34 -2.02 -0.66
CA ILE A 40 8.64 -1.45 -1.10
C ILE A 40 9.85 -2.06 -0.39
N ARG A 41 9.64 -2.80 0.72
CA ARG A 41 10.71 -3.55 1.39
C ARG A 41 11.08 -4.84 0.63
N LYS A 42 10.24 -5.27 -0.31
CA LYS A 42 10.42 -6.48 -1.12
C LYS A 42 10.46 -6.09 -2.60
N ASP A 43 11.57 -5.51 -3.03
CA ASP A 43 11.75 -4.95 -4.37
C ASP A 43 11.64 -5.99 -5.52
N SER A 44 11.99 -7.24 -5.23
CA SER A 44 11.99 -8.35 -6.18
C SER A 44 10.73 -9.22 -6.08
N ASP A 45 9.73 -8.78 -5.31
CA ASP A 45 8.51 -9.54 -5.07
C ASP A 45 7.70 -9.72 -6.38
N PRO A 46 7.26 -10.94 -6.71
CA PRO A 46 6.43 -11.19 -7.90
C PRO A 46 5.15 -10.34 -7.96
N SER A 47 4.68 -9.83 -6.82
CA SER A 47 3.51 -8.96 -6.74
C SER A 47 3.64 -7.64 -7.48
N TRP A 48 4.86 -7.14 -7.71
CA TRP A 48 5.08 -5.96 -8.57
C TRP A 48 4.60 -6.19 -10.00
N ARG A 49 4.68 -7.44 -10.48
CA ARG A 49 4.20 -7.83 -11.82
C ARG A 49 2.80 -8.42 -11.82
N LYS A 50 2.49 -9.27 -10.85
CA LYS A 50 1.24 -10.07 -10.83
C LYS A 50 0.12 -9.43 -10.01
N GLY A 51 0.40 -8.32 -9.34
CA GLY A 51 -0.45 -7.84 -8.25
C GLY A 51 -0.34 -8.73 -7.01
N ILE A 52 -0.92 -8.28 -5.90
CA ILE A 52 -0.97 -9.07 -4.68
C ILE A 52 -2.21 -9.95 -4.73
N HIS A 53 -1.99 -11.26 -4.56
CA HIS A 53 -3.07 -12.23 -4.48
C HIS A 53 -3.33 -12.58 -3.02
N PHE A 54 -4.57 -12.33 -2.58
CA PHE A 54 -5.04 -12.74 -1.28
C PHE A 54 -5.80 -14.06 -1.41
N TYR A 55 -5.48 -15.05 -0.57
CA TYR A 55 -6.22 -16.32 -0.55
C TYR A 55 -7.50 -16.21 0.28
N VAL A 56 -7.51 -15.27 1.23
CA VAL A 56 -8.64 -14.90 2.08
C VAL A 56 -8.68 -13.38 2.16
N GLU A 57 -9.85 -12.78 2.33
CA GLU A 57 -9.98 -11.33 2.45
C GLU A 57 -9.02 -10.76 3.52
N PRO A 58 -8.33 -9.65 3.21
CA PRO A 58 -7.46 -8.99 4.17
C PRO A 58 -8.28 -8.27 5.25
N ARG A 59 -7.73 -8.26 6.46
CA ARG A 59 -8.17 -7.48 7.60
C ARG A 59 -7.60 -6.07 7.44
N GLU A 60 -8.41 -5.18 6.87
CA GLU A 60 -8.00 -3.83 6.48
C GLU A 60 -8.17 -2.82 7.62
N PHE A 61 -8.94 -3.17 8.67
CA PHE A 61 -9.17 -2.30 9.83
C PHE A 61 -8.50 -2.80 11.11
N THR A 62 -7.83 -1.87 11.80
CA THR A 62 -7.31 -2.09 13.15
C THR A 62 -7.83 -1.03 14.11
N MET A 63 -8.01 -1.41 15.37
CA MET A 63 -8.50 -0.54 16.44
C MET A 63 -7.48 -0.57 17.58
N ASN A 64 -7.13 0.61 18.10
CA ASN A 64 -6.17 0.77 19.19
C ASN A 64 -6.69 1.77 20.23
N PRO A 65 -6.91 1.36 21.49
CA PRO A 65 -6.95 -0.03 21.94
C PRO A 65 -8.12 -0.81 21.33
N SER A 66 -7.96 -2.12 21.09
CA SER A 66 -9.05 -2.98 20.61
C SER A 66 -9.92 -3.56 21.75
N GLN A 67 -9.46 -3.43 22.99
CA GLN A 67 -10.15 -3.88 24.20
C GLN A 67 -9.65 -3.09 25.41
N GLY A 68 -10.46 -3.02 26.46
CA GLY A 68 -10.08 -2.33 27.70
C GLY A 68 -11.26 -2.19 28.64
N THR A 69 -11.06 -1.55 29.78
CA THR A 69 -12.11 -1.27 30.77
C THR A 69 -12.25 0.24 30.95
N ILE A 70 -13.48 0.74 30.79
CA ILE A 70 -13.81 2.14 31.01
C ILE A 70 -14.52 2.26 32.36
N LEU A 71 -13.96 3.06 33.27
CA LEU A 71 -14.55 3.33 34.58
C LEU A 71 -15.90 4.06 34.47
N PRO A 72 -16.73 4.06 35.53
CA PRO A 72 -17.99 4.80 35.53
C PRO A 72 -17.80 6.25 35.14
N GLN A 73 -18.67 6.78 34.28
CA GLN A 73 -18.60 8.15 33.75
C GLN A 73 -17.30 8.49 32.99
N GLY A 74 -16.48 7.49 32.67
CA GLY A 74 -15.22 7.62 31.94
C GLY A 74 -15.39 7.55 30.43
N HIS A 75 -14.30 7.79 29.72
CA HIS A 75 -14.22 7.63 28.27
C HIS A 75 -12.88 7.02 27.86
N GLN A 76 -12.85 6.46 26.65
CA GLN A 76 -11.65 5.94 26.01
C GLN A 76 -11.65 6.38 24.55
N ASP A 77 -10.57 7.04 24.14
CA ASP A 77 -10.32 7.34 22.73
C ASP A 77 -9.77 6.08 22.04
N ILE A 78 -10.31 5.79 20.85
CA ILE A 78 -10.02 4.63 20.03
C ILE A 78 -9.53 5.13 18.67
N GLU A 79 -8.30 4.79 18.33
CA GLU A 79 -7.74 4.97 17.01
C GLU A 79 -8.23 3.85 16.09
N VAL A 80 -8.88 4.22 15.00
CA VAL A 80 -9.28 3.29 13.93
C VAL A 80 -8.41 3.57 12.72
N THR A 81 -7.64 2.55 12.31
CA THR A 81 -6.74 2.64 11.16
C THR A 81 -7.26 1.77 10.03
N LEU A 82 -7.36 2.34 8.84
CA LEU A 82 -7.63 1.63 7.58
C LEU A 82 -6.33 1.49 6.79
N CYS A 83 -5.96 0.27 6.43
CA CYS A 83 -4.92 -0.03 5.45
C CYS A 83 -5.57 -0.76 4.28
N SER A 84 -5.94 -0.01 3.24
CA SER A 84 -6.64 -0.56 2.07
C SER A 84 -5.71 -1.38 1.18
N ASN A 85 -6.12 -2.60 0.89
CA ASN A 85 -5.57 -3.55 -0.06
C ASN A 85 -6.45 -3.69 -1.31
N THR A 86 -7.71 -3.25 -1.23
CA THR A 86 -8.68 -3.23 -2.34
C THR A 86 -9.08 -1.80 -2.71
N VAL A 87 -9.21 -1.51 -4.01
CA VAL A 87 -9.73 -0.21 -4.49
C VAL A 87 -11.26 -0.27 -4.43
N MET A 88 -11.82 0.10 -3.29
CA MET A 88 -13.28 0.12 -3.11
C MET A 88 -13.76 1.24 -2.18
N GLU A 89 -15.07 1.42 -2.17
CA GLU A 89 -15.75 2.14 -1.10
C GLU A 89 -16.04 1.17 0.05
N PHE A 90 -15.57 1.52 1.24
CA PHE A 90 -15.83 0.77 2.45
C PHE A 90 -17.08 1.32 3.12
N SER A 91 -17.99 0.42 3.48
CA SER A 91 -19.07 0.67 4.43
C SER A 91 -19.11 -0.51 5.39
N ARG A 92 -18.59 -0.30 6.61
CA ARG A 92 -18.45 -1.30 7.67
C ARG A 92 -18.97 -0.76 9.00
N LYS A 93 -19.08 -1.61 10.01
CA LYS A 93 -19.51 -1.23 11.36
C LYS A 93 -18.45 -1.67 12.38
N MET A 94 -17.96 -0.73 13.17
CA MET A 94 -17.20 -1.05 14.38
C MET A 94 -18.19 -1.44 15.47
N LEU A 95 -18.19 -2.72 15.84
CA LEU A 95 -19.05 -3.30 16.85
C LEU A 95 -18.36 -3.25 18.22
N VAL A 96 -19.13 -2.87 19.24
CA VAL A 96 -18.71 -2.87 20.64
C VAL A 96 -19.35 -4.06 21.34
N ASP A 97 -18.53 -5.02 21.75
CA ASP A 97 -18.92 -6.10 22.65
C ASP A 97 -18.62 -5.67 24.08
N LEU A 98 -19.52 -5.99 25.02
CA LEU A 98 -19.33 -5.75 26.45
C LEU A 98 -19.23 -7.11 27.16
N GLU A 99 -18.13 -7.33 27.85
CA GLU A 99 -17.86 -8.59 28.56
C GLU A 99 -18.91 -8.86 29.64
N GLY A 100 -19.44 -10.08 29.67
CA GLY A 100 -20.51 -10.48 30.60
C GLY A 100 -21.90 -9.90 30.29
N ILE A 101 -22.04 -9.01 29.32
CA ILE A 101 -23.31 -8.37 28.94
C ILE A 101 -23.79 -8.88 27.59
N GLY A 102 -22.97 -8.76 26.54
CA GLY A 102 -23.40 -9.14 25.20
C GLY A 102 -22.45 -8.69 24.09
N LYS A 103 -22.71 -9.21 22.89
CA LYS A 103 -21.98 -8.86 21.66
C LYS A 103 -22.76 -7.86 20.83
N GLY A 104 -22.08 -6.92 20.18
CA GLY A 104 -22.70 -5.93 19.30
C GLY A 104 -23.66 -4.99 20.02
N MET A 105 -23.35 -4.62 21.26
CA MET A 105 -24.17 -3.73 22.09
C MET A 105 -24.29 -2.32 21.51
N SER A 106 -23.29 -1.90 20.73
CA SER A 106 -23.30 -0.67 19.95
C SER A 106 -22.53 -0.86 18.65
N ALA A 107 -22.82 -0.02 17.66
CA ALA A 107 -22.19 -0.04 16.36
C ALA A 107 -21.92 1.38 15.86
N LEU A 108 -20.67 1.65 15.46
CA LEU A 108 -20.29 2.88 14.77
C LEU A 108 -20.10 2.60 13.27
N PRO A 109 -20.92 3.17 12.37
CA PRO A 109 -20.69 3.06 10.93
C PRO A 109 -19.38 3.73 10.53
N ILE A 110 -18.57 3.04 9.74
CA ILE A 110 -17.31 3.53 9.19
C ILE A 110 -17.39 3.48 7.67
N MET A 111 -17.23 4.65 7.07
CA MET A 111 -17.23 4.84 5.62
C MET A 111 -15.88 5.38 5.17
N ALA A 112 -15.33 4.81 4.10
CA ALA A 112 -14.10 5.29 3.49
C ALA A 112 -14.15 5.13 1.97
N ARG A 113 -13.47 6.04 1.27
CA ARG A 113 -13.30 5.98 -0.18
C ARG A 113 -11.81 5.91 -0.48
N CYS A 114 -11.38 4.83 -1.12
CA CYS A 114 -9.99 4.60 -1.47
C CYS A 114 -9.72 5.03 -2.91
N LEU A 115 -8.73 5.91 -3.08
CA LEU A 115 -8.37 6.50 -4.36
C LEU A 115 -6.95 6.09 -4.73
N VAL A 116 -6.72 5.80 -6.01
CA VAL A 116 -5.38 5.53 -6.54
C VAL A 116 -4.87 6.81 -7.20
N PRO A 117 -3.71 7.35 -6.78
CA PRO A 117 -3.13 8.50 -7.45
C PRO A 117 -2.64 8.11 -8.85
N GLU A 118 -2.96 8.93 -9.85
CA GLU A 118 -2.39 8.78 -11.18
C GLU A 118 -0.95 9.30 -11.17
N LEU A 119 0.00 8.42 -11.48
CA LEU A 119 1.42 8.74 -11.56
C LEU A 119 1.85 8.85 -13.02
N GLN A 120 2.62 9.88 -13.34
CA GLN A 120 3.14 10.10 -14.69
C GLN A 120 4.62 9.71 -14.76
N VAL A 121 5.01 9.05 -15.85
CA VAL A 121 6.40 8.64 -16.10
C VAL A 121 7.01 9.52 -17.18
N CYS A 122 8.14 10.16 -16.88
CA CYS A 122 8.86 11.06 -17.78
C CYS A 122 10.38 10.77 -17.78
N PRO A 123 11.05 10.68 -18.94
CA PRO A 123 10.46 10.58 -20.27
C PRO A 123 9.75 9.23 -20.45
N GLN A 124 8.82 9.13 -21.42
CA GLN A 124 8.17 7.85 -21.73
C GLN A 124 9.10 6.87 -22.45
N ILE A 125 10.18 7.38 -23.07
CA ILE A 125 11.17 6.60 -23.80
C ILE A 125 12.55 7.11 -23.39
N LEU A 126 13.44 6.18 -23.01
CA LEU A 126 14.86 6.46 -22.84
C LEU A 126 15.58 6.04 -24.12
N LEU A 127 16.12 7.04 -24.84
CA LEU A 127 16.90 6.82 -26.05
C LEU A 127 18.38 6.66 -25.70
N TYR A 128 19.01 5.69 -26.36
CA TYR A 128 20.42 5.38 -26.26
C TYR A 128 20.96 5.19 -27.67
N ASP A 129 21.90 6.06 -28.09
CA ASP A 129 22.35 6.08 -29.49
C ASP A 129 23.59 5.19 -29.70
N GLU A 130 24.63 5.33 -28.88
CA GLU A 130 25.91 4.63 -29.04
C GLU A 130 26.26 3.78 -27.81
N CYS A 131 25.62 2.62 -27.70
CA CYS A 131 25.91 1.65 -26.65
C CYS A 131 26.97 0.64 -27.08
N HIS A 132 27.97 0.44 -26.23
CA HIS A 132 28.95 -0.62 -26.38
C HIS A 132 28.42 -1.93 -25.78
N LEU A 133 28.76 -3.06 -26.41
CA LEU A 133 28.38 -4.38 -25.91
C LEU A 133 28.93 -4.61 -24.51
N LYS A 134 28.08 -5.12 -23.62
CA LYS A 134 28.42 -5.50 -22.23
C LYS A 134 28.94 -4.34 -21.38
N VAL A 135 28.60 -3.11 -21.75
CA VAL A 135 28.87 -1.90 -20.95
C VAL A 135 27.56 -1.41 -20.34
N PRO A 136 27.50 -1.17 -19.02
CA PRO A 136 26.32 -0.65 -18.36
C PRO A 136 26.19 0.87 -18.56
N TYR A 137 24.98 1.33 -18.90
CA TYR A 137 24.64 2.74 -19.05
C TYR A 137 23.48 3.12 -18.13
N GLU A 138 23.67 4.13 -17.30
CA GLU A 138 22.63 4.64 -16.41
C GLU A 138 21.87 5.83 -17.03
N ARG A 139 20.54 5.75 -16.97
CA ARG A 139 19.62 6.88 -17.18
C ARG A 139 18.53 6.86 -16.11
N LYS A 140 17.64 7.83 -16.12
CA LYS A 140 16.61 7.98 -15.09
C LYS A 140 15.23 8.16 -15.70
N PHE A 141 14.26 7.42 -15.19
CA PHE A 141 12.86 7.82 -15.28
C PHE A 141 12.50 8.70 -14.09
N LEU A 142 11.57 9.62 -14.31
CA LEU A 142 10.95 10.46 -13.31
C LEU A 142 9.51 10.00 -13.12
N ILE A 143 9.13 9.71 -11.89
CA ILE A 143 7.76 9.44 -11.47
C ILE A 143 7.22 10.74 -10.88
N VAL A 144 6.33 11.39 -11.61
CA VAL A 144 5.70 12.66 -11.22
C VAL A 144 4.33 12.35 -10.59
N ASN A 145 4.13 12.84 -9.36
CA ASN A 145 2.87 12.74 -8.65
C ASN A 145 2.27 14.14 -8.46
N ASN A 146 1.24 14.45 -9.25
CA ASN A 146 0.51 15.72 -9.17
C ASN A 146 -0.73 15.64 -8.26
N SER A 147 -0.93 14.52 -7.58
CA SER A 147 -2.10 14.30 -6.72
C SER A 147 -1.84 14.75 -5.28
N ASN A 148 -2.93 14.88 -4.51
CA ASN A 148 -2.89 15.13 -3.07
C ASN A 148 -2.57 13.87 -2.24
N LEU A 149 -2.39 12.71 -2.88
CA LEU A 149 -2.16 11.44 -2.22
C LEU A 149 -0.75 10.92 -2.51
N PRO A 150 -0.08 10.25 -1.56
CA PRO A 150 1.17 9.57 -1.86
C PRO A 150 0.94 8.43 -2.84
N GLY A 151 1.89 8.21 -3.75
CA GLY A 151 1.87 7.12 -4.72
C GLY A 151 2.96 6.09 -4.43
N CYS A 152 2.66 4.82 -4.67
CA CYS A 152 3.64 3.73 -4.63
C CYS A 152 3.99 3.35 -6.08
N TYR A 153 5.28 3.26 -6.39
CA TYR A 153 5.77 2.87 -7.72
C TYR A 153 6.76 1.71 -7.62
N GLY A 154 6.86 0.94 -8.69
CA GLY A 154 7.83 -0.14 -8.82
C GLY A 154 8.14 -0.42 -10.28
N LEU A 155 9.43 -0.55 -10.56
CA LEU A 155 9.98 -1.01 -11.82
C LEU A 155 9.83 -2.53 -11.86
N ILE A 156 9.11 -3.04 -12.85
CA ILE A 156 8.93 -4.48 -12.96
C ILE A 156 10.27 -5.15 -13.31
N PRO A 157 10.72 -6.16 -12.54
CA PRO A 157 11.97 -6.86 -12.82
C PRO A 157 11.97 -7.57 -14.17
N GLN A 158 13.05 -7.44 -14.93
CA GLN A 158 13.20 -8.08 -16.24
C GLN A 158 13.29 -9.61 -16.10
N LYS A 159 12.53 -10.35 -16.92
CA LYS A 159 12.72 -11.81 -17.08
C LYS A 159 13.87 -12.06 -18.06
N ARG A 160 15.11 -12.14 -17.54
CA ARG A 160 16.29 -12.40 -18.37
C ARG A 160 16.21 -13.78 -19.01
N LYS A 161 16.37 -13.82 -20.33
CA LYS A 161 16.64 -15.02 -21.12
C LYS A 161 18.04 -14.91 -21.71
N GLU A 162 18.69 -16.04 -21.97
CA GLU A 162 20.05 -16.09 -22.52
C GLU A 162 20.20 -15.26 -23.81
N ASN A 163 19.17 -15.24 -24.66
CA ASN A 163 19.17 -14.51 -25.93
C ASN A 163 18.53 -13.11 -25.85
N SER A 164 18.39 -12.52 -24.65
CA SER A 164 17.80 -11.17 -24.55
C SER A 164 18.82 -10.15 -25.08
N PRO A 165 18.45 -9.29 -26.05
CA PRO A 165 19.40 -8.37 -26.68
C PRO A 165 19.84 -7.24 -25.74
N VAL A 166 19.05 -6.93 -24.72
CA VAL A 166 19.29 -5.86 -23.76
C VAL A 166 18.91 -6.35 -22.38
N PHE A 167 19.77 -6.11 -21.40
CA PHE A 167 19.44 -6.27 -19.99
C PHE A 167 19.15 -4.93 -19.35
N TYR A 168 18.14 -4.90 -18.47
CA TYR A 168 17.90 -3.75 -17.60
C TYR A 168 17.82 -4.16 -16.13
N SER A 169 18.21 -3.24 -15.27
CA SER A 169 18.03 -3.32 -13.82
C SER A 169 17.94 -1.92 -13.22
N SER A 170 17.60 -1.84 -11.94
CA SER A 170 17.63 -0.60 -11.18
C SER A 170 18.18 -0.87 -9.78
N PRO A 171 19.09 -0.04 -9.27
CA PRO A 171 19.50 -0.10 -7.87
C PRO A 171 18.41 0.41 -6.92
N LYS A 172 17.37 1.09 -7.44
CA LYS A 172 16.23 1.59 -6.68
C LYS A 172 14.93 1.39 -7.49
N PRO A 173 14.49 0.13 -7.65
CA PRO A 173 13.40 -0.21 -8.55
C PRO A 173 12.04 0.27 -8.04
N CYS A 174 11.83 0.37 -6.73
CA CYS A 174 10.55 0.76 -6.15
C CYS A 174 10.68 1.86 -5.10
N GLY A 175 9.56 2.50 -4.78
CA GLY A 175 9.52 3.53 -3.77
C GLY A 175 8.15 4.18 -3.61
N ILE A 176 8.12 5.20 -2.76
CA ILE A 176 6.96 6.05 -2.54
C ILE A 176 7.30 7.46 -3.04
N VAL A 177 6.40 8.02 -3.84
CA VAL A 177 6.43 9.42 -4.27
C VAL A 177 5.40 10.20 -3.46
N LYS A 178 5.83 11.29 -2.80
CA LYS A 178 4.96 12.12 -1.97
C LYS A 178 3.94 12.88 -2.83
N PRO A 179 2.85 13.40 -2.24
CA PRO A 179 1.96 14.35 -2.93
C PRO A 179 2.75 15.50 -3.54
N HIS A 180 2.37 15.95 -4.73
CA HIS A 180 2.98 17.10 -5.44
C HIS A 180 4.51 17.03 -5.52
N SER A 181 5.04 15.85 -5.83
CA SER A 181 6.49 15.63 -5.87
C SER A 181 6.91 14.69 -6.99
N THR A 182 8.22 14.62 -7.24
CA THR A 182 8.81 13.74 -8.24
C THR A 182 9.82 12.80 -7.57
N ALA A 183 9.83 11.54 -8.00
CA ALA A 183 10.82 10.55 -7.60
C ALA A 183 11.62 10.07 -8.82
N GLU A 184 12.90 9.78 -8.62
CA GLU A 184 13.78 9.25 -9.67
C GLU A 184 13.88 7.72 -9.56
N ILE A 185 13.81 7.05 -10.72
CA ILE A 185 14.16 5.63 -10.88
C ILE A 185 15.39 5.55 -11.77
N PRO A 186 16.59 5.31 -11.20
CA PRO A 186 17.78 5.03 -12.00
C PRO A 186 17.61 3.68 -12.69
N VAL A 187 17.83 3.62 -13.99
CA VAL A 187 17.77 2.40 -14.80
C VAL A 187 19.12 2.20 -15.46
N ILE A 188 19.70 1.04 -15.21
CA ILE A 188 20.95 0.57 -15.81
C ILE A 188 20.57 -0.33 -16.97
N ILE A 189 21.08 -0.02 -18.15
CA ILE A 189 20.90 -0.78 -19.38
C ILE A 189 22.25 -1.36 -19.82
N GLU A 190 22.28 -2.62 -20.22
CA GLU A 190 23.45 -3.28 -20.78
C GLU A 190 23.08 -4.03 -22.07
N VAL A 191 23.65 -3.60 -23.20
CA VAL A 191 23.37 -4.20 -24.52
C VAL A 191 24.18 -5.47 -24.70
N GLN A 192 23.52 -6.56 -25.07
CA GLN A 192 24.10 -7.90 -25.23
C GLN A 192 24.43 -8.26 -26.68
N THR A 193 23.69 -7.71 -27.64
CA THR A 193 23.84 -8.01 -29.07
C THR A 193 23.88 -6.74 -29.92
N LEU A 194 24.49 -6.81 -31.10
CA LEU A 194 24.55 -5.68 -32.04
C LEU A 194 23.17 -5.43 -32.68
N GLY A 195 22.95 -4.19 -33.11
CA GLY A 195 21.73 -3.76 -33.80
C GLY A 195 20.87 -2.80 -32.99
N GLU A 196 19.75 -2.38 -33.58
CA GLU A 196 18.75 -1.55 -32.93
C GLU A 196 17.80 -2.42 -32.12
N HIS A 197 17.62 -2.09 -30.84
CA HIS A 197 16.81 -2.88 -29.92
C HIS A 197 15.80 -2.01 -29.19
N ARG A 198 14.61 -2.56 -28.97
CA ARG A 198 13.58 -1.96 -28.13
C ARG A 198 13.23 -2.89 -26.98
N THR A 199 13.25 -2.38 -25.76
CA THR A 199 12.88 -3.12 -24.55
C THR A 199 11.81 -2.37 -23.80
N GLU A 200 10.73 -3.07 -23.46
CA GLU A 200 9.67 -2.52 -22.62
C GLU A 200 10.04 -2.66 -21.15
N VAL A 201 9.81 -1.56 -20.43
CA VAL A 201 10.00 -1.45 -18.99
C VAL A 201 8.61 -1.21 -18.40
N LEU A 202 7.77 -2.24 -18.49
CA LEU A 202 6.42 -2.29 -17.93
C LEU A 202 6.43 -3.12 -16.67
#